data_AF-K9QTF3-F1
#
_entry.id   AF-K9QTF3-F1
#
_cell.length_a   1.000
_cell.length_b   1.000
_cell.length_c   1.000
_cell.angle_alpha   90.00
_cell.angle_beta   90.00
_cell.angle_gamma   90.00
#
_symmetry.space_group_name_H-M   'P 1'
#
loop_
_entity.id
_entity.type
_entity.pdbx_description
1 polymer ?
#
loop_
_entity_poly.entity_id
_entity_poly.type
_entity_poly.pdbx_seq_one_letter_code
_entity_poly.pdbx_strand_id
1 'polypeptide(L)'
;MKQQSLFDLNQFTHSPVPNPQSPIYDPAWDETDTQQKTTHTVLEQTKGTPKPDSNVLEQDKQNTIKSAPEQSHWVEKYTVVRYGSEHYYYRYLWMEGRKLHHVHIPGGNVRSAIATARKQEIEIAIADGKSPREIEKMIHSWRNHQS
;
A
#
# COMPACT_ATOMS: atom_id res chain seq x y z
N MET A 1 42.07 -20.13 -46.10
CA MET A 1 41.31 -20.54 -44.90
C MET A 1 40.25 -19.47 -44.66
N LYS A 2 38.95 -19.82 -44.75
CA LYS A 2 37.84 -18.87 -44.59
C LYS A 2 37.35 -18.93 -43.15
N GLN A 3 37.45 -17.82 -42.41
CA GLN A 3 36.89 -17.71 -41.06
C GLN A 3 35.36 -17.59 -41.17
N GLN A 4 34.64 -18.40 -40.40
CA GLN A 4 33.19 -18.32 -40.27
C GLN A 4 32.86 -17.27 -39.19
N SER A 5 32.24 -16.16 -39.62
CA SER A 5 31.66 -15.14 -38.74
C SER A 5 30.32 -15.67 -38.20
N LEU A 6 30.33 -16.20 -36.98
CA LEU A 6 29.19 -16.90 -36.38
C LEU A 6 28.20 -15.99 -35.64
N PHE A 7 28.40 -14.67 -35.65
CA PHE A 7 27.55 -13.72 -34.92
C PHE A 7 27.23 -12.50 -35.80
N ASP A 8 26.15 -12.61 -36.57
CA ASP A 8 25.56 -11.47 -37.27
C ASP A 8 24.58 -10.75 -36.34
N LEU A 9 25.06 -9.69 -35.70
CA LEU A 9 24.34 -8.92 -34.69
C LEU A 9 23.13 -8.15 -35.27
N ASN A 10 23.03 -8.04 -36.60
CA ASN A 10 21.97 -7.28 -37.28
C ASN A 10 20.62 -8.01 -37.34
N GLN A 11 20.55 -9.30 -36.97
CA GLN A 11 19.30 -10.06 -37.02
C GLN A 11 18.30 -9.70 -35.89
N PHE A 12 18.75 -9.03 -34.83
CA PHE A 12 17.89 -8.76 -33.66
C PHE A 12 17.09 -7.45 -33.73
N THR A 13 17.25 -6.64 -34.78
CA THR A 13 16.62 -5.30 -34.85
C THR A 13 15.26 -5.27 -35.58
N HIS A 14 14.85 -6.38 -36.21
CA HIS A 14 13.62 -6.43 -37.02
C HIS A 14 12.60 -7.42 -36.43
N SER A 15 12.15 -7.16 -35.21
CA SER A 15 10.90 -7.77 -34.72
C SER A 15 9.73 -6.85 -35.11
N PRO A 16 8.79 -7.30 -35.96
CA PRO A 16 7.59 -6.53 -36.24
C PRO A 16 6.76 -6.41 -34.95
N VAL A 17 6.57 -5.17 -34.50
CA VAL A 17 5.71 -4.83 -33.36
C VAL A 17 4.28 -5.28 -33.67
N PRO A 18 3.66 -6.12 -32.82
CA PRO A 18 2.23 -6.35 -32.93
C PRO A 18 1.48 -5.07 -32.56
N ASN A 19 0.66 -4.62 -33.49
CA ASN A 19 -0.26 -3.49 -33.42
C ASN A 19 -1.13 -3.58 -32.15
N PRO A 20 -1.17 -2.57 -31.26
CA PRO A 20 -2.07 -2.57 -30.12
C PRO A 20 -3.48 -2.23 -30.58
N GLN A 21 -4.21 -3.22 -31.10
CA GLN A 21 -5.67 -3.12 -31.16
C GLN A 21 -6.19 -3.10 -29.71
N SER A 22 -6.91 -2.02 -29.42
CA SER A 22 -7.78 -1.74 -28.26
C SER A 22 -8.01 -2.90 -27.28
N PRO A 23 -7.91 -2.66 -25.95
CA PRO A 23 -8.27 -3.67 -24.97
C PRO A 23 -9.73 -4.10 -25.17
N ILE A 24 -9.92 -5.39 -25.39
CA ILE A 24 -11.22 -6.04 -25.46
C ILE A 24 -11.85 -5.93 -24.07
N TYR A 25 -12.95 -5.20 -23.97
CA TYR A 25 -13.75 -5.10 -22.74
C TYR A 25 -14.35 -6.47 -22.42
N ASP A 26 -14.13 -6.96 -21.19
CA ASP A 26 -14.68 -8.22 -20.68
C ASP A 26 -15.86 -7.93 -19.72
N PRO A 27 -17.12 -8.18 -20.13
CA PRO A 27 -18.30 -7.92 -19.32
C PRO A 27 -18.43 -8.83 -18.08
N ALA A 28 -17.61 -9.87 -17.94
CA ALA A 28 -17.67 -10.79 -16.80
C ALA A 28 -17.24 -10.15 -15.45
N TRP A 29 -16.77 -8.90 -15.47
CA TRP A 29 -16.39 -8.15 -14.28
C TRP A 29 -17.51 -7.28 -13.69
N ASP A 30 -18.70 -7.24 -14.30
CA ASP A 30 -19.81 -6.37 -13.89
C ASP A 30 -20.90 -7.05 -13.02
N GLU A 31 -20.65 -8.23 -12.44
CA GLU A 31 -21.68 -8.93 -11.65
C GLU A 31 -21.20 -9.37 -10.26
N THR A 32 -21.55 -8.58 -9.23
CA THR A 32 -22.55 -8.96 -8.20
C THR A 32 -22.43 -8.08 -6.96
N ASP A 33 -23.31 -7.09 -6.84
CA ASP A 33 -23.66 -6.50 -5.56
C ASP A 33 -25.16 -6.28 -5.53
N THR A 34 -25.94 -7.30 -5.11
CA THR A 34 -27.29 -7.04 -4.60
C THR A 34 -27.92 -8.19 -3.79
N GLN A 35 -28.29 -7.82 -2.55
CA GLN A 35 -29.37 -8.31 -1.69
C GLN A 35 -29.18 -9.63 -0.92
N GLN A 36 -29.36 -9.56 0.41
CA GLN A 36 -30.55 -10.05 1.16
C GLN A 36 -30.22 -10.09 2.67
N LYS A 37 -30.82 -9.23 3.50
CA LYS A 37 -32.14 -9.35 4.17
C LYS A 37 -32.06 -9.92 5.59
N THR A 38 -32.32 -9.03 6.55
CA THR A 38 -33.29 -9.16 7.66
C THR A 38 -33.38 -10.46 8.47
N THR A 39 -33.05 -10.35 9.76
CA THR A 39 -33.80 -10.99 10.86
C THR A 39 -33.94 -10.02 12.05
N HIS A 40 -34.99 -9.20 12.02
CA HIS A 40 -35.52 -8.58 13.23
C HIS A 40 -36.36 -9.62 13.98
N THR A 41 -35.97 -9.97 15.20
CA THR A 41 -36.85 -10.68 16.15
C THR A 41 -37.14 -9.73 17.31
N VAL A 42 -38.43 -9.44 17.50
CA VAL A 42 -39.00 -8.58 18.53
C VAL A 42 -39.40 -9.45 19.73
N LEU A 43 -39.36 -8.84 20.92
CA LEU A 43 -40.09 -9.10 22.18
C LEU A 43 -39.23 -9.63 23.33
N GLU A 44 -38.97 -8.78 24.33
CA GLU A 44 -39.54 -9.03 25.67
C GLU A 44 -39.59 -7.72 26.51
N GLN A 45 -40.81 -7.38 26.95
CA GLN A 45 -41.08 -6.34 27.93
C GLN A 45 -40.75 -6.87 29.33
N THR A 46 -39.96 -6.12 30.10
CA THR A 46 -40.12 -6.12 31.56
C THR A 46 -40.10 -4.70 32.11
N LYS A 47 -40.90 -4.53 33.14
CA LYS A 47 -41.52 -3.31 33.68
C LYS A 47 -40.86 -3.04 35.03
N GLY A 48 -40.33 -1.82 35.28
CA GLY A 48 -39.80 -1.51 36.62
C GLY A 48 -39.19 -0.13 36.84
N THR A 49 -40.03 0.80 37.34
CA THR A 49 -39.73 1.90 38.30
C THR A 49 -38.94 3.15 37.83
N PRO A 50 -39.43 4.38 38.12
CA PRO A 50 -38.72 5.61 37.75
C PRO A 50 -37.75 6.06 38.86
N LYS A 51 -36.54 6.46 38.46
CA LYS A 51 -35.66 7.36 39.22
C LYS A 51 -35.17 8.46 38.28
N PRO A 52 -35.22 9.74 38.67
CA PRO A 52 -34.65 10.81 37.91
C PRO A 52 -33.23 11.06 38.42
N ASP A 53 -32.25 10.37 37.87
CA ASP A 53 -30.85 10.72 38.08
C ASP A 53 -30.33 11.34 36.78
N SER A 54 -30.13 12.65 36.87
CA SER A 54 -29.37 13.45 35.91
C SER A 54 -28.02 12.81 35.62
N ASN A 55 -27.48 13.26 34.48
CA ASN A 55 -26.08 13.26 34.06
C ASN A 55 -25.63 12.12 33.14
N VAL A 56 -25.17 12.59 31.97
CA VAL A 56 -23.89 12.27 31.33
C VAL A 56 -23.99 11.65 29.94
N LEU A 57 -23.46 12.45 29.00
CA LEU A 57 -22.94 12.15 27.67
C LEU A 57 -23.95 12.00 26.53
N GLU A 58 -24.22 13.16 25.91
CA GLU A 58 -24.15 13.35 24.46
C GLU A 58 -23.43 12.19 23.78
N GLN A 59 -24.24 11.31 23.19
CA GLN A 59 -23.75 10.26 22.33
C GLN A 59 -23.40 10.93 20.99
N ASP A 60 -22.18 11.45 20.97
CA ASP A 60 -21.54 12.01 19.79
C ASP A 60 -21.63 10.97 18.67
N LYS A 61 -22.51 11.25 17.70
CA LYS A 61 -22.62 10.47 16.48
C LYS A 61 -21.34 10.76 15.70
N GLN A 62 -20.26 10.05 16.04
CA GLN A 62 -19.10 9.92 15.19
C GLN A 62 -19.57 9.20 13.92
N ASN A 63 -20.06 10.02 13.00
CA ASN A 63 -20.28 9.68 11.63
C ASN A 63 -18.88 9.35 11.11
N THR A 64 -18.49 8.08 11.19
CA THR A 64 -17.25 7.57 10.61
C THR A 64 -17.40 7.69 9.11
N ILE A 65 -17.20 8.90 8.59
CA ILE A 65 -16.94 9.13 7.20
C ILE A 65 -15.73 8.25 6.93
N LYS A 66 -15.95 7.12 6.25
CA LYS A 66 -14.90 6.36 5.59
C LYS A 66 -14.37 7.25 4.46
N SER A 67 -13.74 8.36 4.81
CA SER A 67 -12.94 9.13 3.89
C SER A 67 -11.85 8.16 3.48
N ALA A 68 -11.87 7.75 2.21
CA ALA A 68 -10.74 7.05 1.63
C ALA A 68 -9.49 7.83 2.04
N PRO A 69 -8.47 7.20 2.64
CA PRO A 69 -7.32 7.95 3.10
C PRO A 69 -6.75 8.70 1.89
N GLU A 70 -6.84 10.03 1.92
CA GLU A 70 -6.13 10.94 0.99
C GLU A 70 -4.60 10.81 1.13
N GLN A 71 -4.11 9.83 1.89
CA GLN A 71 -2.71 9.55 2.09
C GLN A 71 -2.10 9.13 0.76
N SER A 72 -1.54 10.11 0.05
CA SER A 72 -0.77 9.96 -1.19
C SER A 72 0.44 9.04 -1.02
N HIS A 73 0.82 8.71 0.22
CA HIS A 73 2.04 7.98 0.56
C HIS A 73 1.97 7.32 1.94
N TRP A 74 2.65 6.18 2.10
CA TRP A 74 2.66 5.37 3.33
C TRP A 74 3.89 4.43 3.41
N VAL A 75 4.12 3.83 4.57
CA VAL A 75 5.13 2.77 4.76
C VAL A 75 4.46 1.41 4.82
N GLU A 76 5.02 0.43 4.13
CA GLU A 76 4.50 -0.93 4.07
C GLU A 76 5.57 -1.95 4.45
N LYS A 77 5.13 -3.01 5.14
CA LYS A 77 5.94 -4.20 5.39
C LYS A 77 5.77 -5.18 4.24
N TYR A 78 6.87 -5.68 3.69
CA TYR A 78 6.86 -6.70 2.64
C TYR A 78 7.80 -7.85 2.95
N THR A 79 7.52 -9.02 2.37
CA THR A 79 8.27 -10.25 2.60
C THR A 79 9.03 -10.66 1.36
N VAL A 80 10.23 -11.20 1.55
CA VAL A 80 11.05 -11.81 0.51
C VAL A 80 11.50 -13.18 1.01
N VAL A 81 11.25 -14.24 0.23
CA VAL A 81 11.73 -15.59 0.53
C VAL A 81 13.10 -15.79 -0.10
N ARG A 82 14.10 -16.18 0.69
CA ARG A 82 15.45 -16.56 0.21
C ARG A 82 15.91 -17.82 0.93
N TYR A 83 16.41 -18.80 0.18
CA TYR A 83 16.92 -20.07 0.73
C TYR A 83 15.96 -20.76 1.72
N GLY A 84 14.64 -20.74 1.41
CA GLY A 84 13.61 -21.32 2.28
C GLY A 84 13.29 -20.51 3.54
N SER A 85 13.90 -19.35 3.75
CA SER A 85 13.66 -18.45 4.88
C SER A 85 12.95 -17.17 4.45
N GLU A 86 12.00 -16.72 5.25
CA GLU A 86 11.30 -15.46 5.05
C GLU A 86 12.05 -14.29 5.67
N HIS A 87 12.27 -13.24 4.89
CA HIS A 87 12.82 -11.99 5.34
C HIS A 87 11.79 -10.89 5.18
N TYR A 88 11.58 -10.13 6.24
CA TYR A 88 10.63 -9.04 6.25
C TYR A 88 11.38 -7.73 6.19
N TYR A 89 10.92 -6.81 5.36
CA TYR A 89 11.52 -5.49 5.19
C TYR A 89 10.44 -4.41 5.17
N TYR A 90 10.87 -3.16 5.34
CA TYR A 90 10.00 -2.00 5.10
C TYR A 90 10.30 -1.39 3.74
N ARG A 91 9.25 -0.91 3.07
CA ARG A 91 9.34 -0.06 1.89
C ARG A 91 8.42 1.14 2.06
N TYR A 92 8.81 2.28 1.52
CA TYR A 92 7.98 3.47 1.45
C TYR A 92 7.31 3.51 0.07
N LEU A 93 6.01 3.81 0.02
CA LEU A 93 5.22 3.89 -1.19
C LEU A 93 4.57 5.25 -1.32
N TRP A 94 4.37 5.69 -2.56
CA TRP A 94 3.59 6.89 -2.86
C TRP A 94 2.94 6.83 -4.23
N MET A 95 1.89 7.61 -4.40
CA MET A 95 1.17 7.80 -5.65
C MET A 95 1.66 9.09 -6.32
N GLU A 96 2.12 8.99 -7.56
CA GLU A 96 2.37 10.13 -8.44
C GLU A 96 1.38 10.04 -9.62
N GLY A 97 0.33 10.85 -9.58
CA GLY A 97 -0.82 10.72 -10.47
C GLY A 97 -1.51 9.36 -10.29
N ARG A 98 -1.47 8.50 -11.31
CA ARG A 98 -2.04 7.14 -11.30
C ARG A 98 -1.01 6.04 -11.10
N LYS A 99 0.25 6.39 -10.88
CA LYS A 99 1.35 5.43 -10.78
C LYS A 99 1.76 5.26 -9.32
N LEU A 100 1.86 4.00 -8.89
CA LEU A 100 2.41 3.64 -7.58
C LEU A 100 3.93 3.54 -7.69
N HIS A 101 4.62 4.30 -6.85
CA HIS A 101 6.06 4.27 -6.68
C HIS A 101 6.42 3.65 -5.34
N HIS A 102 7.61 3.08 -5.25
CA HIS A 102 8.11 2.55 -3.99
C HIS A 102 9.64 2.63 -3.89
N VAL A 103 10.14 2.65 -2.66
CA VAL A 103 11.57 2.56 -2.36
C VAL A 103 11.80 1.70 -1.12
N HIS A 104 12.84 0.86 -1.15
CA HIS A 104 13.23 0.05 0.00
C HIS A 104 13.82 0.92 1.11
N ILE A 105 13.40 0.69 2.36
CA ILE A 105 13.96 1.38 3.51
C ILE A 105 15.17 0.57 4.01
N PRO A 106 16.40 1.12 3.94
CA PRO A 106 17.59 0.41 4.39
C PRO A 106 17.57 0.25 5.92
N GLY A 107 18.28 -0.75 6.45
CA GLY A 107 18.31 -1.04 7.89
C GLY A 107 18.15 -2.53 8.23
N GLY A 108 17.92 -3.35 7.19
CA GLY A 108 17.81 -4.80 7.31
C GLY A 108 16.38 -5.24 7.59
N ASN A 109 16.26 -6.38 8.28
CA ASN A 109 14.97 -6.97 8.59
C ASN A 109 14.13 -6.06 9.51
N VAL A 110 12.79 -6.13 9.44
CA VAL A 110 11.88 -5.37 10.31
C VAL A 110 12.13 -5.52 11.82
N ARG A 111 12.80 -6.60 12.24
CA ARG A 111 13.20 -6.83 13.63
C ARG A 111 14.42 -6.02 14.07
N SER A 112 15.15 -5.42 13.12
CA SER A 112 16.31 -4.58 13.39
C SER A 112 15.87 -3.24 13.98
N ALA A 113 16.51 -2.82 15.08
CA ALA A 113 16.24 -1.51 15.69
C ALA A 113 16.41 -0.35 14.69
N ILE A 114 17.40 -0.46 13.78
CA ILE A 114 17.66 0.54 12.74
C ILE A 114 16.47 0.62 11.77
N ALA A 115 15.90 -0.52 11.38
CA ALA A 115 14.76 -0.56 10.46
C ALA A 115 13.50 0.04 11.11
N THR A 116 13.26 -0.24 12.39
CA THR A 116 12.14 0.34 13.16
C THR A 116 12.31 1.85 13.34
N ALA A 117 13.51 2.31 13.71
CA ALA A 117 13.80 3.74 13.88
C ALA A 117 13.58 4.52 12.57
N ARG A 118 14.11 4.02 11.45
CA ARG A 118 13.93 4.64 10.13
C ARG A 118 12.48 4.63 9.65
N LYS A 119 11.72 3.58 9.95
CA LYS A 119 10.27 3.56 9.73
C LYS A 119 9.59 4.71 10.48
N GLN A 120 9.90 4.87 11.76
CA GLN A 120 9.32 5.93 12.59
C GLN A 120 9.70 7.31 12.06
N GLU A 121 10.95 7.53 11.66
CA GLU A 121 11.38 8.79 11.05
C GLU A 121 10.57 9.13 9.78
N ILE A 122 10.24 8.13 8.96
CA ILE A 122 9.39 8.33 7.77
C ILE A 122 7.94 8.60 8.18
N GLU A 123 7.38 7.88 9.14
CA GLU A 123 6.01 8.10 9.62
C GLU A 123 5.85 9.51 10.22
N ILE A 124 6.84 9.98 10.97
CA ILE A 124 6.90 11.36 11.47
C ILE A 124 6.99 12.35 10.31
N ALA A 125 7.87 12.11 9.33
CA ALA A 125 7.98 12.97 8.14
C ALA A 125 6.67 13.05 7.33
N ILE A 126 5.91 11.97 7.24
CA ILE A 126 4.58 11.95 6.63
C ILE A 126 3.60 12.79 7.46
N ALA A 127 3.60 12.63 8.79
CA ALA A 127 2.77 13.42 9.69
C ALA A 127 3.09 14.92 9.65
N ASP A 128 4.37 15.26 9.42
CA ASP A 128 4.84 16.63 9.21
C ASP A 128 4.47 17.19 7.82
N GLY A 129 3.89 16.38 6.93
CA GLY A 129 3.49 16.78 5.60
C GLY A 129 4.64 16.91 4.59
N LYS A 130 5.79 16.26 4.82
CA LYS A 130 6.90 16.27 3.86
C LYS A 130 6.51 15.61 2.55
N SER A 131 6.99 16.14 1.43
CA SER A 131 6.68 15.60 0.12
C SER A 131 7.38 14.24 -0.12
N PRO A 132 6.84 13.37 -1.01
CA PRO A 132 7.48 12.11 -1.34
C PRO A 132 8.92 12.23 -1.84
N ARG A 133 9.25 13.30 -2.59
CA ARG A 133 10.61 13.56 -3.08
C ARG A 133 11.60 13.85 -1.95
N GLU A 134 11.16 14.55 -0.91
CA GLU A 134 11.99 14.83 0.27
C GLU A 134 12.25 13.57 1.08
N ILE A 135 11.20 12.76 1.29
CA ILE A 135 11.30 11.47 1.99
C ILE A 135 12.19 10.51 1.19
N GLU A 136 12.03 10.45 -0.13
CA GLU A 136 12.89 9.65 -1.00
C GLU A 136 14.36 10.06 -0.86
N LYS A 137 14.66 11.37 -0.91
CA LYS A 137 16.03 11.88 -0.72
C LYS A 137 16.60 11.51 0.66
N MET A 138 15.77 11.60 1.70
CA MET A 138 16.13 11.17 3.05
C MET A 138 16.47 9.68 3.11
N ILE A 139 15.67 8.81 2.49
CA ILE A 139 15.93 7.38 2.43
C ILE A 139 17.25 7.06 1.70
N HIS A 140 17.52 7.79 0.60
CA HIS A 140 18.76 7.61 -0.16
C HIS A 140 20.00 8.06 0.62
N SER A 141 19.91 9.09 1.47
CA SER A 141 21.06 9.56 2.24
C SER A 141 21.61 8.47 3.18
N TRP A 142 20.74 7.67 3.80
CA TRP A 142 21.13 6.57 4.68
C TRP A 142 21.98 5.49 4.02
N ARG A 143 21.88 5.34 2.70
CA ARG A 143 22.66 4.35 1.94
C ARG A 143 24.12 4.79 1.76
N ASN A 144 24.35 6.10 1.73
CA ASN A 144 25.68 6.68 1.52
C ASN A 144 26.50 6.80 2.82
N HIS A 145 25.85 6.67 3.98
CA HIS A 145 26.51 6.73 5.30
C HIS A 145 26.90 5.34 5.86
N GLN A 146 26.98 4.31 5.02
CA GLN A 146 27.37 2.94 5.41
C GLN A 146 28.83 2.60 5.04
N SER A 147 29.69 3.61 4.88
CA SER A 147 31.14 3.44 4.67
C SER A 147 31.89 3.33 5.99
#